data_AF-N1ZM98-F1
#
_entry.id   AF-N1ZM98-F1
#
_cell.length_a   1.000
_cell.length_b   1.000
_cell.length_c   1.000
_cell.angle_alpha   90.00
_cell.angle_beta   90.00
_cell.angle_gamma   90.00
#
_symmetry.space_group_name_H-M   'P 1'
#
loop_
_entity.id
_entity.type
_entity.pdbx_description
1 polymer ?
#
loop_
_entity_poly.entity_id
_entity_poly.type
_entity_poly.pdbx_seq_one_letter_code
_entity_poly.pdbx_strand_id
1 'polypeptide(L)'
;MRYAQINSNGVCFAESFLSEEVDAEDMILLTDDEPSPLGKRYVNGVWEEVEKEEMPQPPSDSEIIMQSISELELQNFEAQQERRVLAQQMVDLELAVLEGGNGNV
;
A
#
# COMPACT_ATOMS: atom_id res chain seq x y z
N MET A 1 -29.28 22.80 -21.75
CA MET A 1 -27.98 22.51 -22.38
C MET A 1 -27.05 21.92 -21.34
N ARG A 2 -26.31 20.86 -21.68
CA ARG A 2 -25.42 20.14 -20.77
C ARG A 2 -23.97 20.54 -21.07
N TYR A 3 -23.19 20.87 -20.05
CA TYR A 3 -21.82 21.32 -20.19
C TYR A 3 -20.88 20.54 -19.28
N ALA A 4 -19.68 20.23 -19.77
CA ALA A 4 -18.56 19.79 -18.96
C ALA A 4 -17.73 21.01 -18.55
N GLN A 5 -17.44 21.13 -17.25
CA GLN A 5 -16.53 22.13 -16.72
C GLN A 5 -15.13 21.52 -16.58
N ILE A 6 -14.15 22.14 -17.21
CA ILE A 6 -12.76 21.68 -17.22
C ILE A 6 -11.87 22.55 -16.33
N ASN A 7 -10.88 21.94 -15.68
CA ASN A 7 -9.88 22.68 -14.92
C ASN A 7 -8.73 23.16 -15.83
N SER A 8 -7.72 23.82 -15.25
CA SER A 8 -6.54 24.32 -15.98
C SER A 8 -5.72 23.23 -16.69
N ASN A 9 -5.91 21.96 -16.34
CA ASN A 9 -5.27 20.81 -16.99
C ASN A 9 -6.15 20.19 -18.09
N GLY A 10 -7.30 20.81 -18.40
CA GLY A 10 -8.29 20.32 -19.35
C GLY A 10 -9.13 19.15 -18.82
N VAL A 11 -9.05 18.81 -17.53
CA VAL A 11 -9.78 17.68 -16.95
C VAL A 11 -11.17 18.10 -16.49
N CYS A 12 -12.18 17.37 -16.94
CA CYS A 12 -13.56 17.58 -16.50
C CYS A 12 -13.70 17.22 -15.02
N PHE A 13 -14.11 18.19 -14.20
CA PHE A 13 -14.34 18.00 -12.77
C PHE A 13 -15.82 18.11 -12.37
N ALA A 14 -16.67 18.66 -13.24
CA ALA A 14 -18.10 18.79 -13.00
C ALA A 14 -18.90 18.83 -14.31
N GLU A 15 -20.17 18.47 -14.22
CA GLU A 15 -21.16 18.67 -15.28
C GLU A 15 -22.26 19.61 -14.80
N SER A 16 -22.80 20.42 -15.70
CA SER A 16 -23.83 21.40 -15.39
C SER A 16 -24.92 21.45 -16.45
N PHE A 17 -26.14 21.72 -16.01
CA PHE A 17 -27.31 21.86 -16.87
C PHE A 17 -27.78 23.30 -16.81
N LEU A 18 -27.62 24.02 -17.92
CA LEU A 18 -27.94 25.44 -18.03
C LEU A 18 -29.11 25.65 -18.98
N SER A 19 -29.91 26.69 -18.72
CA SER A 19 -31.07 27.06 -19.53
C SER A 19 -30.70 27.79 -20.83
N GLU A 20 -29.53 28.44 -20.86
CA GLU A 20 -29.04 29.24 -21.97
C GLU A 20 -27.68 28.74 -22.47
N GLU A 21 -27.29 29.24 -23.65
CA GLU A 21 -25.98 28.99 -24.22
C GLU A 21 -24.91 29.80 -23.46
N VAL A 22 -23.81 29.14 -23.10
CA VAL A 22 -22.68 29.77 -22.42
C VAL A 22 -21.45 29.59 -23.28
N ASP A 23 -20.86 30.73 -23.68
CA ASP A 23 -19.57 30.80 -24.36
C ASP A 23 -18.49 31.12 -23.32
N ALA A 24 -17.84 30.07 -22.82
CA ALA A 24 -16.76 30.16 -21.84
C ALA A 24 -15.68 29.11 -22.13
N GLU A 25 -14.41 29.50 -22.02
CA GLU A 25 -13.26 28.64 -22.39
C GLU A 25 -13.17 27.35 -21.55
N ASP A 26 -13.67 27.37 -20.32
CA ASP A 26 -13.68 26.27 -19.37
C ASP A 26 -14.98 25.44 -19.41
N MET A 27 -15.89 25.75 -20.35
CA MET A 27 -17.17 25.07 -20.50
C MET A 27 -17.32 24.46 -21.89
N ILE A 28 -17.29 23.13 -21.96
CA ILE A 28 -17.47 22.39 -23.20
C ILE A 28 -18.93 21.92 -23.29
N LEU A 29 -19.65 22.38 -24.32
CA LEU A 29 -21.02 21.93 -24.59
C LEU A 29 -21.03 20.45 -24.96
N LEU A 30 -21.84 19.67 -24.26
CA LEU A 30 -22.03 18.24 -24.48
C LEU A 30 -23.32 17.99 -25.27
N THR A 31 -23.31 16.94 -26.08
CA THR A 31 -24.53 16.43 -26.72
C THR A 31 -25.31 15.54 -25.74
N ASP A 32 -26.63 15.44 -25.92
CA ASP A 32 -27.50 14.69 -25.00
C ASP A 32 -27.15 13.18 -24.95
N ASP A 33 -26.63 12.64 -26.05
CA ASP A 33 -26.24 11.22 -26.16
C ASP A 33 -24.80 10.93 -25.69
N GLU A 34 -24.01 11.96 -25.37
CA GLU A 34 -22.61 11.78 -24.98
C GLU A 34 -22.49 11.20 -23.56
N PRO A 35 -21.66 10.18 -23.31
CA PRO A 35 -21.41 9.72 -21.95
C PRO A 35 -20.79 10.82 -21.08
N SER A 36 -20.91 10.69 -19.76
CA SER A 36 -20.25 11.58 -18.81
C SER A 36 -18.73 11.63 -19.06
N PRO A 37 -18.14 12.82 -19.37
CA PRO A 37 -16.70 12.96 -19.50
C PRO A 37 -16.00 13.20 -18.16
N LEU A 38 -16.68 13.00 -17.03
CA LEU A 38 -16.13 13.27 -15.71
C LEU A 38 -14.81 12.52 -15.47
N GLY A 39 -13.77 13.24 -15.08
CA GLY A 39 -12.43 12.70 -14.88
C GLY A 39 -11.61 12.50 -16.16
N LYS A 40 -12.17 12.77 -17.34
CA LYS A 40 -11.45 12.74 -18.62
C LYS A 40 -10.87 14.11 -18.95
N ARG A 41 -9.82 14.11 -19.78
CA ARG A 41 -9.16 15.32 -20.27
C ARG A 41 -9.64 15.66 -21.67
N TYR A 42 -9.98 16.92 -21.90
CA TYR A 42 -10.36 17.41 -23.21
C TYR A 42 -9.12 17.83 -24.00
N VAL A 43 -8.84 17.15 -25.11
CA VAL A 43 -7.70 17.41 -25.99
C VAL A 43 -8.20 17.52 -27.42
N ASN A 44 -8.05 18.71 -28.03
CA ASN A 44 -8.38 18.96 -29.44
C ASN A 44 -9.77 18.47 -29.88
N GLY A 45 -10.79 18.61 -29.05
CA GLY A 45 -12.16 18.19 -29.38
C GLY A 45 -12.54 16.78 -28.92
N VAL A 46 -11.63 16.04 -28.27
CA VAL A 46 -11.82 14.65 -27.87
C VAL A 46 -11.58 14.47 -26.37
N TRP A 47 -12.41 13.65 -25.72
CA TRP A 47 -12.21 13.25 -24.33
C TRP A 47 -11.27 12.05 -24.24
N GLU A 48 -10.11 12.26 -23.63
CA GLU A 48 -9.11 11.24 -23.37
C GLU A 48 -9.15 10.78 -21.91
N GLU A 49 -8.98 9.49 -21.67
CA GLU A 49 -8.87 8.93 -20.33
C GLU A 49 -7.60 9.48 -19.65
N VAL A 50 -7.74 9.96 -18.41
CA VAL A 50 -6.58 10.32 -17.61
C VAL A 50 -6.14 9.08 -16.87
N GLU A 51 -4.92 8.63 -17.11
CA GLU A 51 -4.29 7.57 -16.34
C GLU A 51 -4.28 8.00 -14.87
N LYS A 52 -5.11 7.34 -14.06
CA LYS A 52 -5.10 7.55 -12.61
C LYS A 52 -3.79 6.96 -12.12
N GLU A 53 -2.94 7.80 -11.54
CA GLU A 53 -1.79 7.30 -10.79
C GLU A 53 -2.31 6.28 -9.77
N GLU A 54 -1.85 5.03 -9.89
CA GLU A 54 -2.14 4.00 -8.90
C GLU A 54 -1.50 4.44 -7.58
N MET A 55 -2.32 5.01 -6.69
CA MET A 55 -1.88 5.28 -5.34
C MET A 55 -1.49 3.94 -4.71
N PRO A 56 -0.29 3.82 -4.09
CA PRO A 56 0.09 2.59 -3.42
C PRO A 56 -0.96 2.26 -2.37
N GLN A 57 -1.59 1.09 -2.54
CA GLN A 57 -2.59 0.63 -1.58
C GLN A 57 -1.89 0.32 -0.26
N PRO A 58 -2.46 0.71 0.89
CA PRO A 58 -1.95 0.26 2.17
C PRO A 58 -1.99 -1.28 2.22
N PRO A 59 -1.03 -1.93 2.90
CA PRO A 59 -1.03 -3.38 3.04
C PRO A 59 -2.34 -3.84 3.68
N SER A 60 -2.88 -4.94 3.18
CA SER A 60 -4.07 -5.56 3.75
C SER A 60 -3.78 -6.12 5.14
N ASP A 61 -4.83 -6.25 5.96
CA ASP A 61 -4.73 -6.88 7.29
C ASP A 61 -4.08 -8.27 7.22
N SER A 62 -4.35 -9.03 6.14
CA SER A 62 -3.76 -10.35 5.90
C SER A 62 -2.24 -10.28 5.69
N GLU A 63 -1.76 -9.29 4.94
CA GLU A 63 -0.32 -9.09 4.70
C GLU A 63 0.39 -8.66 5.99
N ILE A 64 -0.25 -7.78 6.78
CA ILE A 64 0.27 -7.35 8.09
C ILE A 64 0.38 -8.54 9.04
N ILE A 65 -0.65 -9.39 9.10
CA ILE A 65 -0.66 -10.59 9.93
C ILE A 65 0.43 -11.56 9.49
N MET A 66 0.57 -11.81 8.19
CA MET A 66 1.58 -12.72 7.65
C MET A 66 3.01 -12.25 7.96
N GLN A 67 3.27 -10.95 7.85
CA GLN A 67 4.55 -10.36 8.22
C GLN A 67 4.82 -10.53 9.72
N SER A 68 3.81 -10.26 10.56
CA SER A 68 3.91 -10.43 12.01
C SER A 68 4.19 -11.89 12.42
N ILE A 69 3.56 -12.86 11.75
CA ILE A 69 3.80 -14.29 11.99
C ILE A 69 5.25 -14.65 11.64
N SER A 70 5.73 -14.18 10.49
CA SER A 70 7.10 -14.45 10.03
C SER A 70 8.15 -13.92 11.01
N GLU A 71 7.93 -12.71 11.55
CA GLU A 71 8.80 -12.13 12.58
C GLU A 71 8.79 -12.92 13.88
N LEU A 72 7.61 -13.35 14.34
CA LEU A 72 7.46 -14.17 15.54
C LEU A 72 8.13 -15.54 15.40
N GLU A 73 8.04 -16.17 14.22
CA GLU A 73 8.71 -17.43 13.93
C GLU A 73 10.23 -17.30 14.00
N LEU A 74 10.79 -16.21 13.44
CA LEU A 74 12.22 -15.93 13.51
C LEU A 74 12.70 -15.75 14.96
N GLN A 75 12.00 -14.91 15.74
CA GLN A 75 12.33 -14.69 17.15
C GLN A 75 12.27 -15.98 17.98
N ASN A 76 11.27 -16.83 17.71
CA ASN A 76 11.17 -18.13 18.37
C ASN A 76 12.34 -19.04 18.02
N PHE A 77 12.77 -19.04 16.76
CA PHE A 77 13.91 -19.84 16.32
C PHE A 77 15.21 -19.41 17.03
N GLU A 78 15.47 -18.11 17.08
CA GLU A 78 16.65 -17.55 17.77
C GLU A 78 16.63 -17.89 19.27
N ALA A 79 15.50 -17.66 19.94
CA ALA A 79 15.35 -17.98 21.36
C ALA A 79 15.55 -19.49 21.64
N GLN A 80 15.13 -20.37 20.73
CA GLN A 80 15.39 -21.80 20.86
C GLN A 80 16.87 -22.13 20.68
N GLN A 81 17.59 -21.49 19.76
CA GLN A 81 19.03 -21.68 19.61
C GLN A 81 19.79 -21.23 20.86
N GLU A 82 19.48 -20.04 21.38
CA GLU A 82 20.12 -19.52 22.60
C GLU A 82 19.92 -20.48 23.78
N ARG A 83 18.69 -20.99 23.96
CA ARG A 83 18.39 -21.98 25.01
C ARG A 83 19.21 -23.26 24.86
N ARG A 84 19.42 -23.74 23.63
CA ARG A 84 20.25 -24.93 23.38
C ARG A 84 21.72 -24.68 23.72
N VAL A 85 22.25 -23.52 23.33
CA VAL A 85 23.65 -23.14 23.64
C VAL A 85 23.84 -23.03 25.15
N LEU A 86 22.94 -22.35 25.85
CA LEU A 86 22.98 -22.24 27.31
C LEU A 86 22.89 -23.60 27.99
N ALA A 87 22.00 -24.48 27.52
CA ALA A 87 21.89 -25.84 28.06
C ALA A 87 23.21 -26.62 27.89
N GLN A 88 23.86 -26.52 26.73
CA GLN A 88 25.16 -27.17 26.51
C GLN A 88 26.23 -26.60 27.46
N GLN A 89 26.31 -25.27 27.61
CA GLN A 89 27.26 -24.64 28.51
C GLN A 89 27.06 -25.06 29.98
N MET A 90 25.81 -25.23 30.42
CA MET A 90 25.52 -25.74 31.76
C MET A 90 26.02 -27.19 31.93
N VAL A 91 25.78 -28.06 30.95
CA VAL A 91 26.28 -29.44 30.97
C VAL A 91 27.80 -29.49 31.01
N ASP A 92 28.48 -28.68 30.19
CA ASP A 92 29.94 -28.63 30.14
C ASP A 92 30.52 -28.14 31.48
N LEU A 93 29.87 -27.16 32.12
CA LEU A 93 30.26 -26.65 33.43
C LEU A 93 30.04 -27.71 34.54
N GLU A 94 28.90 -28.40 34.53
CA GLU A 94 28.63 -29.50 35.46
C GLU A 94 29.70 -30.60 35.36
N LEU A 95 30.09 -30.98 34.14
CA LEU A 95 31.13 -31.98 33.92
C LEU A 95 32.49 -31.50 34.46
N ALA A 96 32.89 -30.27 34.17
CA ALA A 96 34.15 -29.70 34.65
C ALA A 96 34.25 -29.67 36.19
N VAL A 97 33.12 -29.40 36.87
CA VAL A 97 33.04 -29.44 38.34
C VAL A 97 33.17 -30.87 38.87
N LEU A 98 32.54 -31.85 38.22
CA LEU A 98 32.62 -33.27 38.60
C LEU A 98 34.03 -33.85 38.40
N GLU A 99 34.72 -33.48 37.31
CA GLU A 99 36.07 -33.95 37.02
C GLU A 99 37.15 -33.31 37.90
N GLY A 100 37.01 -32.01 38.21
CA GLY A 100 37.94 -31.29 39.11
C GLY A 100 37.84 -31.71 40.59
N GLY A 101 36.72 -32.28 41.02
CA GLY A 101 36.49 -32.74 42.40
C GLY A 101 37.14 -34.08 42.76
N ASN A 102 37.51 -34.91 41.77
CA ASN A 102 38.06 -36.26 42.00
C ASN A 102 39.60 -36.32 42.06
N GLY A 103 40.30 -35.18 42.02
CA GLY A 103 41.77 -35.11 41.98
C GLY A 103 42.49 -34.78 43.30
N ASN A 104 41.77 -34.59 44.41
CA ASN A 104 42.35 -34.27 45.73
C ASN A 104 41.82 -35.21 46.82
N VAL A 105 42.25 -36.49 46.77
CA VAL A 105 42.35 -37.39 47.94
C VAL A 105 43.56 -38.29 47.75
#